data_AF-A0A836CAS6-F1
#
_entry.id   AF-A0A836CAS6-F1
#
_cell.length_a   1.000
_cell.length_b   1.000
_cell.length_c   1.000
_cell.angle_alpha   90.00
_cell.angle_beta   90.00
_cell.angle_gamma   90.00
#
_symmetry.space_group_name_H-M   'P 1'
#
loop_
_entity.id
_entity.type
_entity.pdbx_description
1 polymer ?
#
loop_
_entity_poly.entity_id
_entity_poly.type
_entity_poly.pdbx_seq_one_letter_code
_entity_poly.pdbx_strand_id
1 'polypeptide(L)'
;MSEAAGSAHNAGAALRNAVCALLAALRIPLVVYQIQTQFASITGALLPQAYHTFLNWLNAVGFDLRWVLPLGCAADLNFYQRLLVATLAPLGVGTLLFTPRVIAALLPRELPSGRLAARIRAKAARLAAADLKLFLVFTFVIFSGVSAIVLQTFACETLKGTGLRYLRADYSIRCQTSEHSAYMVYAGFMILVYPIGIQPFMPGCCGSTVSMQKYCSTPAARARTLQSSLQAYYQRADYWECVECVRRISLTGLLVFIAPGTSSQYVAACALSFGAIVVYELVQPHRLRADTCLYTLGGVITWGVTFLAALTGGPAAAANVDGNALSERGAAAGVVLIALNVCCLCWRWPWHLLWGKK
;
A
#
# COMPACT_ATOMS: atom_id res chain seq x y z
N MET A 1 18.45 22.36 34.39
CA MET A 1 17.15 22.14 33.73
C MET A 1 17.11 22.62 32.26
N SER A 2 17.83 23.68 31.86
CA SER A 2 17.90 24.16 30.47
C SER A 2 18.59 23.18 29.50
N GLU A 3 19.70 22.54 29.90
CA GLU A 3 20.43 21.57 29.05
C GLU A 3 19.66 20.27 28.78
N ALA A 4 18.91 19.75 29.77
CA ALA A 4 18.09 18.55 29.58
C ALA A 4 16.93 18.79 28.60
N ALA A 5 16.33 19.98 28.60
CA ALA A 5 15.31 20.38 27.65
C ALA A 5 15.88 20.58 26.22
N GLY A 6 17.11 21.10 26.11
CA GLY A 6 17.85 21.19 24.84
C GLY A 6 18.20 19.83 24.24
N SER A 7 18.66 18.89 25.07
CA SER A 7 18.98 17.51 24.66
C SER A 7 17.74 16.74 24.18
N ALA A 8 16.62 16.82 24.90
CA ALA A 8 15.36 16.18 24.52
C ALA A 8 14.75 16.77 23.22
N HIS A 9 14.83 18.09 23.04
CA HIS A 9 14.39 18.75 21.81
C HIS A 9 15.23 18.34 20.60
N ASN A 10 16.54 18.19 20.77
CA ASN A 10 17.46 17.76 19.71
C ASN A 10 17.27 16.28 19.34
N ALA A 11 17.06 15.41 20.32
CA ALA A 11 16.73 14.00 20.10
C ALA A 11 15.40 13.82 19.33
N GLY A 12 14.36 14.58 19.70
CA GLY A 12 13.08 14.56 19.01
C GLY A 12 13.14 15.08 17.57
N ALA A 13 13.98 16.07 17.29
CA ALA A 13 14.23 16.56 15.94
C ALA A 13 15.00 15.54 15.08
N ALA A 14 16.01 14.88 15.65
CA ALA A 14 16.77 13.83 14.98
C ALA A 14 15.90 12.62 14.61
N LEU A 15 15.08 12.14 15.55
CA LEU A 15 14.13 11.04 15.31
C LEU A 15 13.14 11.39 14.18
N ARG A 16 12.56 12.60 14.22
CA ARG A 16 11.62 13.06 13.19
C ARG A 16 12.26 13.11 11.80
N ASN A 17 13.51 13.56 11.71
CA ASN A 17 14.24 13.62 10.45
C ASN A 17 14.57 12.23 9.91
N ALA A 18 15.00 11.31 10.78
CA ALA A 18 15.24 9.91 10.42
C ALA A 18 13.96 9.23 9.89
N VAL A 19 12.84 9.41 10.59
CA VAL A 19 11.53 8.88 10.16
C VAL A 19 11.11 9.45 8.80
N CYS A 20 11.27 10.76 8.57
CA CYS A 20 10.94 11.35 7.27
C CYS A 20 11.83 10.83 6.14
N ALA A 21 13.13 10.66 6.38
CA ALA A 21 14.06 10.09 5.41
C ALA A 21 13.72 8.63 5.07
N LEU A 22 13.39 7.84 6.08
CA LEU A 22 12.95 6.44 5.90
C LEU A 22 11.63 6.35 5.12
N LEU A 23 10.62 7.14 5.49
CA LEU A 23 9.34 7.14 4.78
C LEU A 23 9.49 7.55 3.30
N ALA A 24 10.36 8.52 2.99
CA ALA A 24 10.62 8.92 1.62
C ALA A 24 11.38 7.83 0.83
N ALA A 25 12.34 7.15 1.47
CA ALA A 25 13.09 6.06 0.85
C ALA A 25 12.23 4.81 0.60
N LEU A 26 11.35 4.49 1.55
CA LEU A 26 10.55 3.26 1.54
C LEU A 26 9.22 3.36 0.78
N ARG A 27 8.75 4.57 0.44
CA ARG A 27 7.46 4.77 -0.24
C ARG A 27 7.31 3.90 -1.50
N ILE A 28 8.29 3.92 -2.40
CA ILE A 28 8.22 3.22 -3.69
C ILE A 28 8.43 1.70 -3.51
N PRO A 29 9.47 1.22 -2.79
CA PRO A 29 9.65 -0.21 -2.55
C PRO A 29 8.45 -0.85 -1.85
N LEU A 30 7.86 -0.19 -0.85
CA LEU A 30 6.70 -0.71 -0.11
C LEU A 30 5.52 -0.99 -1.04
N VAL A 31 5.27 -0.09 -1.98
CA VAL A 31 4.20 -0.22 -2.96
C VAL A 31 4.44 -1.37 -3.92
N VAL A 32 5.67 -1.50 -4.40
CA VAL A 32 6.09 -2.58 -5.29
C VAL A 32 5.92 -3.93 -4.58
N TYR A 33 6.31 -4.01 -3.30
CA TYR A 33 6.12 -5.21 -2.49
C TYR A 33 4.65 -5.53 -2.24
N GLN A 34 3.81 -4.53 -1.92
CA GLN A 34 2.37 -4.74 -1.76
C GLN A 34 1.73 -5.33 -3.01
N ILE A 35 2.11 -4.87 -4.21
CA ILE A 35 1.59 -5.42 -5.46
C ILE A 35 2.03 -6.87 -5.64
N GLN A 36 3.32 -7.17 -5.40
CA GLN A 36 3.85 -8.53 -5.57
C GLN A 36 3.21 -9.53 -4.60
N THR A 37 3.09 -9.18 -3.32
CA THR A 37 2.51 -10.06 -2.30
C THR A 37 1.02 -10.28 -2.53
N GLN A 38 0.28 -9.24 -2.91
CA GLN A 38 -1.15 -9.37 -3.23
C GLN A 38 -1.39 -10.15 -4.51
N PHE A 39 -0.61 -9.89 -5.56
CA PHE A 39 -0.68 -10.64 -6.82
C PHE A 39 -0.52 -12.14 -6.55
N ALA A 40 0.55 -12.54 -5.86
CA ALA A 40 0.81 -13.93 -5.54
C ALA A 40 -0.32 -14.57 -4.71
N SER A 41 -0.85 -13.85 -3.71
CA SER A 41 -1.95 -14.33 -2.88
C SER A 41 -3.27 -14.51 -3.65
N ILE A 42 -3.50 -13.74 -4.71
CA ILE A 42 -4.78 -13.71 -5.42
C ILE A 42 -4.82 -14.71 -6.56
N THR A 43 -3.74 -14.77 -7.33
CA THR A 43 -3.67 -15.70 -8.45
C THR A 43 -3.32 -17.11 -7.98
N GLY A 44 -2.73 -17.27 -6.79
CA GLY A 44 -2.21 -18.55 -6.32
C GLY A 44 -1.08 -19.05 -7.24
N ALA A 45 -0.29 -18.12 -7.77
CA ALA A 45 0.72 -18.43 -8.78
C ALA A 45 1.76 -19.43 -8.24
N LEU A 46 2.10 -20.44 -9.05
CA LEU A 46 3.20 -21.37 -8.80
C LEU A 46 4.53 -20.67 -9.06
N LEU A 47 5.02 -19.94 -8.06
CA LEU A 47 6.31 -19.27 -8.09
C LEU A 47 7.43 -20.19 -7.54
N PRO A 48 8.70 -20.02 -7.97
CA PRO A 48 9.81 -20.79 -7.42
C PRO A 48 9.90 -20.68 -5.91
N GLN A 49 10.25 -21.79 -5.22
CA GLN A 49 10.21 -21.87 -3.76
C GLN A 49 11.03 -20.77 -3.07
N ALA A 50 12.20 -20.43 -3.60
CA ALA A 50 13.04 -19.36 -3.05
C ALA A 50 12.30 -18.00 -3.04
N TYR A 51 11.64 -17.66 -4.14
CA TYR A 51 10.91 -16.40 -4.27
C TYR A 51 9.60 -16.40 -3.48
N HIS A 52 8.90 -17.53 -3.42
CA HIS A 52 7.71 -17.68 -2.58
C HIS A 52 8.03 -17.49 -1.09
N THR A 53 9.14 -18.04 -0.59
CA THR A 53 9.61 -17.84 0.79
C THR A 53 9.95 -16.37 1.05
N PHE A 54 10.61 -15.70 0.10
CA PHE A 54 10.88 -14.27 0.20
C PHE A 54 9.60 -13.43 0.24
N LEU A 55 8.60 -13.74 -0.58
CA LEU A 55 7.29 -13.07 -0.55
C LEU A 55 6.54 -13.31 0.76
N ASN A 56 6.62 -14.50 1.35
CA ASN A 56 6.04 -14.78 2.66
C ASN A 56 6.71 -13.97 3.77
N TRP A 57 8.04 -13.84 3.72
CA TRP A 57 8.77 -12.96 4.63
C TRP A 57 8.39 -11.50 4.43
N LEU A 58 8.29 -11.03 3.18
CA LEU A 58 7.82 -9.69 2.87
C LEU A 58 6.37 -9.44 3.30
N ASN A 59 5.50 -10.44 3.25
CA ASN A 59 4.12 -10.32 3.74
C ASN A 59 4.11 -10.11 5.27
N ALA A 60 4.94 -10.85 6.00
CA ALA A 60 5.11 -10.67 7.45
C ALA A 60 5.65 -9.28 7.83
N VAL A 61 6.56 -8.71 7.03
CA VAL A 61 7.16 -7.39 7.26
C VAL A 61 6.33 -6.23 6.69
N GLY A 62 5.55 -6.50 5.64
CA GLY A 62 4.88 -5.52 4.78
C GLY A 62 3.56 -4.97 5.32
N PHE A 63 3.25 -5.21 6.60
CA PHE A 63 2.00 -4.80 7.25
C PHE A 63 0.75 -5.24 6.45
N ASP A 64 0.70 -6.51 6.05
CA ASP A 64 -0.58 -7.07 5.62
C ASP A 64 -1.53 -7.10 6.84
N LEU A 65 -2.83 -6.94 6.61
CA LEU A 65 -3.85 -6.96 7.69
C LEU A 65 -3.81 -8.27 8.49
N ARG A 66 -3.24 -9.34 7.92
CA ARG A 66 -2.98 -10.63 8.59
C ARG A 66 -2.01 -10.52 9.77
N TRP A 67 -1.08 -9.56 9.75
CA TRP A 67 -0.11 -9.34 10.82
C TRP A 67 -0.55 -8.23 11.78
N VAL A 68 -1.17 -7.16 11.27
CA VAL A 68 -1.71 -6.06 12.11
C VAL A 68 -2.89 -6.54 12.98
N LEU A 69 -3.64 -7.52 12.50
CA LEU A 69 -4.66 -8.23 13.27
C LEU A 69 -4.28 -9.71 13.33
N PRO A 70 -3.56 -10.16 14.38
CA PRO A 70 -3.25 -11.57 14.60
C PRO A 70 -4.50 -12.39 15.00
N LEU A 71 -5.67 -11.99 14.50
CA LEU A 71 -6.94 -12.62 14.81
C LEU A 71 -7.11 -13.95 14.07
N GLY A 72 -6.34 -14.21 13.01
CA GLY A 72 -6.44 -15.46 12.23
C GLY A 72 -5.85 -16.71 12.90
N CYS A 73 -5.04 -16.56 13.97
CA CYS A 73 -4.57 -17.70 14.78
C CYS A 73 -5.22 -17.76 16.17
N ALA A 74 -5.99 -16.73 16.55
CA ALA A 74 -6.68 -16.67 17.85
C ALA A 74 -8.20 -16.83 17.72
N ALA A 75 -8.77 -16.63 16.53
CA ALA A 75 -10.18 -16.83 16.22
C ALA A 75 -10.33 -17.33 14.79
N ASP A 76 -11.12 -18.38 14.58
CA ASP A 76 -11.58 -18.81 13.24
C ASP A 76 -12.51 -17.73 12.67
N LEU A 77 -11.92 -16.66 12.14
CA LEU A 77 -12.67 -15.56 11.55
C LEU A 77 -13.06 -15.93 10.12
N ASN A 78 -14.37 -15.94 9.87
CA ASN A 78 -14.92 -16.11 8.52
C ASN A 78 -14.52 -14.93 7.62
N PHE A 79 -14.51 -15.14 6.29
CA PHE A 79 -14.18 -14.09 5.32
C PHE A 79 -14.98 -12.78 5.53
N TYR A 80 -16.26 -12.87 5.92
CA TYR A 80 -17.08 -11.69 6.22
C TYR A 80 -16.56 -10.86 7.40
N GLN A 81 -16.10 -11.51 8.47
CA GLN A 81 -15.52 -10.81 9.62
C GLN A 81 -14.21 -10.15 9.22
N ARG A 82 -13.41 -10.81 8.39
CA ARG A 82 -12.20 -10.21 7.82
C ARG A 82 -12.50 -8.97 6.98
N LEU A 83 -13.55 -9.01 6.15
CA LEU A 83 -14.02 -7.86 5.36
C LEU A 83 -14.42 -6.69 6.28
N LEU A 84 -15.22 -6.97 7.32
CA LEU A 84 -15.68 -5.96 8.27
C LEU A 84 -14.51 -5.35 9.05
N VAL A 85 -13.61 -6.16 9.59
CA VAL A 85 -12.46 -5.63 10.35
C VAL A 85 -11.54 -4.83 9.44
N ALA A 86 -11.25 -5.31 8.22
CA ALA A 86 -10.40 -4.61 7.26
C ALA A 86 -10.96 -3.24 6.86
N THR A 87 -12.29 -3.09 6.81
CA THR A 87 -12.96 -1.82 6.41
C THR A 87 -13.34 -0.96 7.61
N LEU A 88 -13.68 -1.52 8.77
CA LEU A 88 -14.13 -0.73 9.93
C LEU A 88 -12.97 -0.30 10.83
N ALA A 89 -11.91 -1.10 10.96
CA ALA A 89 -10.78 -0.75 11.84
C ALA A 89 -10.09 0.55 11.39
N PRO A 90 -9.80 0.79 10.09
CA PRO A 90 -9.19 2.04 9.66
C PRO A 90 -10.11 3.26 9.87
N LEU A 91 -11.42 3.09 9.68
CA LEU A 91 -12.41 4.14 9.95
C LEU A 91 -12.49 4.44 11.45
N GLY A 92 -12.46 3.42 12.31
CA GLY A 92 -12.45 3.56 13.77
C GLY A 92 -11.20 4.27 14.29
N VAL A 93 -10.03 3.97 13.75
CA VAL A 93 -8.79 4.70 14.07
C VAL A 93 -8.90 6.15 13.60
N GLY A 94 -9.46 6.39 12.40
CA GLY A 94 -9.74 7.72 11.89
C GLY A 94 -10.64 8.51 12.84
N THR A 95 -11.80 7.98 13.19
CA THR A 95 -12.74 8.65 14.10
C THR A 95 -12.10 8.93 15.45
N LEU A 96 -11.36 8.00 16.03
CA LEU A 96 -10.63 8.20 17.29
C LEU A 96 -9.61 9.34 17.23
N LEU A 97 -8.89 9.49 16.11
CA LEU A 97 -7.91 10.58 15.93
C LEU A 97 -8.58 11.94 15.74
N PHE A 98 -9.78 11.99 15.13
CA PHE A 98 -10.48 13.25 14.84
C PHE A 98 -11.49 13.67 15.92
N THR A 99 -11.98 12.75 16.76
CA THR A 99 -13.00 13.02 17.80
C THR A 99 -12.62 14.13 18.79
N PRO A 100 -11.38 14.25 19.31
CA PRO A 100 -11.04 15.33 20.25
C PRO A 100 -11.17 16.72 19.60
N ARG A 101 -11.02 16.80 18.27
CA ARG A 101 -11.16 18.06 17.53
C ARG A 101 -12.59 18.43 17.26
N VAL A 102 -13.41 17.45 16.89
CA VAL A 102 -14.85 17.66 16.70
C VAL A 102 -15.46 18.12 18.02
N ILE A 103 -15.14 17.43 19.12
CA ILE A 103 -15.57 17.83 20.47
C ILE A 103 -15.09 19.25 20.80
N ALA A 104 -13.81 19.56 20.57
CA ALA A 104 -13.25 20.90 20.83
C ALA A 104 -13.77 22.01 19.88
N ALA A 105 -14.41 21.66 18.77
CA ALA A 105 -15.07 22.58 17.84
C ALA A 105 -16.55 22.80 18.19
N LEU A 106 -17.21 21.79 18.76
CA LEU A 106 -18.59 21.85 19.23
C LEU A 106 -18.72 22.53 20.60
N LEU A 107 -17.67 22.53 21.42
CA LEU A 107 -17.63 23.28 22.68
C LEU A 107 -17.57 24.80 22.42
N PRO A 108 -18.48 25.60 22.98
CA PRO A 108 -18.46 27.05 22.84
C PRO A 108 -17.15 27.61 23.39
N ARG A 109 -16.39 28.27 22.52
CA ARG A 109 -15.11 28.88 22.86
C ARG A 109 -15.31 30.31 23.29
N GLU A 110 -15.56 30.52 24.58
CA GLU A 110 -15.23 31.76 25.29
C GLU A 110 -13.70 31.88 25.40
N LEU A 111 -13.01 31.97 24.25
CA LEU A 111 -11.54 32.05 24.24
C LEU A 111 -11.13 33.51 24.42
N PRO A 112 -10.43 33.88 25.52
CA PRO A 112 -10.00 35.26 25.74
C PRO A 112 -9.03 35.70 24.62
N SER A 113 -9.32 36.85 24.00
CA SER A 113 -8.52 37.45 22.93
C SER A 113 -7.14 37.86 23.47
N GLY A 114 -6.16 36.96 23.39
CA GLY A 114 -4.81 37.20 23.89
C GLY A 114 -3.74 36.31 23.24
N ARG A 115 -2.47 36.61 23.52
CA ARG A 115 -1.30 35.85 23.00
C ARG A 115 -1.33 34.35 23.37
N LEU A 116 -1.98 34.00 24.49
CA LEU A 116 -2.16 32.61 24.91
C LEU A 116 -3.15 31.84 24.02
N ALA A 117 -4.29 32.45 23.65
CA ALA A 117 -5.26 31.86 22.73
C ALA A 117 -4.64 31.61 21.34
N ALA A 118 -3.78 32.51 20.86
CA ALA A 118 -3.04 32.31 19.61
C ALA A 118 -2.08 31.11 19.69
N ARG A 119 -1.37 30.92 20.81
CA ARG A 119 -0.48 29.75 21.02
C ARG A 119 -1.26 28.44 21.09
N ILE A 120 -2.41 28.41 21.76
CA ILE A 120 -3.28 27.22 21.86
C ILE A 120 -3.84 26.84 20.48
N ARG A 121 -4.38 27.81 19.72
CA ARG A 121 -4.86 27.57 18.33
C ARG A 121 -3.74 27.07 17.42
N ALA A 122 -2.55 27.65 17.50
CA ALA A 122 -1.40 27.20 16.72
C ALA A 122 -0.97 25.77 17.07
N LYS A 123 -0.97 25.40 18.36
CA LYS A 123 -0.66 24.03 18.81
C LYS A 123 -1.74 23.03 18.35
N ALA A 124 -3.02 23.38 18.46
CA ALA A 124 -4.13 22.56 18.00
C ALA A 124 -4.10 22.33 16.47
N ALA A 125 -3.81 23.38 15.69
CA ALA A 125 -3.66 23.28 14.24
C ALA A 125 -2.45 22.41 13.83
N ARG A 126 -1.34 22.49 14.57
CA ARG A 126 -0.17 21.62 14.35
C ARG A 126 -0.52 20.15 14.60
N LEU A 127 -1.14 19.83 15.73
CA LEU A 127 -1.63 18.48 16.02
C LEU A 127 -2.60 18.01 14.92
N ALA A 128 -3.50 18.88 14.43
CA ALA A 128 -4.44 18.55 13.34
C ALA A 128 -3.75 18.14 12.05
N ALA A 129 -2.72 18.89 11.66
CA ALA A 129 -1.92 18.55 10.49
C ALA A 129 -1.16 17.23 10.69
N ALA A 130 -0.65 16.97 11.90
CA ALA A 130 0.06 15.72 12.21
C ALA A 130 -0.86 14.50 12.16
N ASP A 131 -2.05 14.58 12.78
CA ASP A 131 -3.01 13.48 12.80
C ASP A 131 -3.60 13.20 11.42
N LEU A 132 -3.92 14.26 10.65
CA LEU A 132 -4.35 14.11 9.26
C LEU A 132 -3.26 13.45 8.41
N LYS A 133 -1.99 13.84 8.58
CA LYS A 133 -0.86 13.23 7.89
C LYS A 133 -0.70 11.74 8.26
N LEU A 134 -0.77 11.42 9.55
CA LEU A 134 -0.69 10.05 10.03
C LEU A 134 -1.84 9.21 9.47
N PHE A 135 -3.06 9.73 9.51
CA PHE A 135 -4.25 9.10 8.95
C PHE A 135 -4.13 8.86 7.44
N LEU A 136 -3.64 9.84 6.67
CA LEU A 136 -3.44 9.70 5.22
C LEU A 136 -2.39 8.64 4.89
N VAL A 137 -1.24 8.62 5.60
CA VAL A 137 -0.20 7.60 5.39
C VAL A 137 -0.72 6.21 5.74
N PHE A 138 -1.39 6.07 6.88
CA PHE A 138 -1.98 4.81 7.32
C PHE A 138 -3.03 4.29 6.32
N THR A 139 -3.94 5.16 5.89
CA THR A 139 -4.97 4.84 4.91
C THR A 139 -4.36 4.45 3.55
N PHE A 140 -3.30 5.14 3.10
CA PHE A 140 -2.60 4.80 1.86
C PHE A 140 -1.93 3.42 1.91
N VAL A 141 -1.35 3.04 3.05
CA VAL A 141 -0.75 1.71 3.24
C VAL A 141 -1.81 0.61 3.19
N ILE A 142 -2.96 0.85 3.82
CA ILE A 142 -4.05 -0.12 3.93
C ILE A 142 -4.90 -0.20 2.65
N PHE A 143 -4.92 0.86 1.85
CA PHE A 143 -5.75 1.02 0.65
C PHE A 143 -5.70 -0.20 -0.29
N SER A 144 -4.50 -0.69 -0.65
CA SER A 144 -4.38 -1.77 -1.62
C SER A 144 -4.97 -3.08 -1.07
N GLY A 145 -4.71 -3.39 0.20
CA GLY A 145 -5.22 -4.59 0.86
C GLY A 145 -6.74 -4.58 1.01
N VAL A 146 -7.31 -3.46 1.47
CA VAL A 146 -8.77 -3.33 1.64
C VAL A 146 -9.47 -3.36 0.28
N SER A 147 -8.95 -2.66 -0.72
CA SER A 147 -9.53 -2.66 -2.07
C SER A 147 -9.55 -4.07 -2.68
N ALA A 148 -8.48 -4.84 -2.50
CA ALA A 148 -8.43 -6.22 -2.96
C ALA A 148 -9.45 -7.12 -2.23
N ILE A 149 -9.56 -7.03 -0.91
CA ILE A 149 -10.55 -7.80 -0.13
C ILE A 149 -11.99 -7.46 -0.56
N VAL A 150 -12.28 -6.18 -0.75
CA VAL A 150 -13.59 -5.71 -1.20
C VAL A 150 -13.91 -6.26 -2.60
N LEU A 151 -12.98 -6.22 -3.55
CA LEU A 151 -13.21 -6.79 -4.89
C LEU A 151 -13.33 -8.32 -4.88
N GLN A 152 -12.61 -9.01 -4.00
CA GLN A 152 -12.73 -10.46 -3.82
C GLN A 152 -14.12 -10.90 -3.36
N THR A 153 -14.90 -10.04 -2.69
CA THR A 153 -16.27 -10.39 -2.26
C THR A 153 -17.19 -10.73 -3.43
N PHE A 154 -16.93 -10.17 -4.62
CA PHE A 154 -17.73 -10.40 -5.83
C PHE A 154 -17.23 -11.60 -6.66
N ALA A 155 -16.14 -12.23 -6.24
CA ALA A 155 -15.47 -13.28 -7.00
C ALA A 155 -15.97 -14.68 -6.64
N CYS A 156 -16.98 -15.14 -7.38
CA CYS A 156 -17.58 -16.46 -7.20
C CYS A 156 -17.20 -17.42 -8.33
N GLU A 157 -16.85 -18.66 -7.97
CA GLU A 157 -16.50 -19.74 -8.89
C GLU A 157 -17.49 -20.91 -8.79
N THR A 158 -17.82 -21.52 -9.93
CA THR A 158 -18.66 -22.71 -10.01
C THR A 158 -17.80 -23.96 -9.89
N LEU A 159 -18.07 -24.81 -8.89
CA LEU A 159 -17.38 -26.10 -8.78
C LEU A 159 -17.88 -27.08 -9.84
N LYS A 160 -16.96 -27.63 -10.63
CA LYS A 160 -17.24 -28.67 -11.63
C LYS A 160 -17.76 -29.93 -10.91
N GLY A 161 -19.01 -30.32 -11.16
CA GLY A 161 -19.64 -31.52 -10.61
C GLY A 161 -20.92 -31.27 -9.82
N THR A 162 -21.01 -30.18 -9.05
CA THR A 162 -22.22 -29.84 -8.27
C THR A 162 -23.02 -28.68 -8.86
N GLY A 163 -22.41 -27.87 -9.74
CA GLY A 163 -23.04 -26.67 -10.30
C GLY A 163 -23.24 -25.53 -9.29
N LEU A 164 -22.82 -25.72 -8.04
CA LEU A 164 -22.93 -24.74 -6.97
C LEU A 164 -21.82 -23.69 -7.07
N ARG A 165 -22.18 -22.44 -6.71
CA ARG A 165 -21.28 -21.28 -6.73
C ARG A 165 -20.74 -21.00 -5.32
N TYR A 166 -19.42 -21.01 -5.19
CA TYR A 166 -18.72 -20.72 -3.94
C TYR A 166 -17.81 -19.50 -4.11
N LEU A 167 -17.51 -18.85 -3.00
CA LEU A 167 -16.60 -17.70 -2.98
C LEU A 167 -15.16 -18.20 -3.14
N ARG A 168 -14.41 -17.62 -4.09
CA ARG A 168 -13.02 -18.06 -4.37
C ARG A 168 -12.07 -17.82 -3.19
N ALA A 169 -12.30 -16.74 -2.45
CA ALA A 169 -11.48 -16.40 -1.28
C ALA A 169 -11.72 -17.35 -0.08
N ASP A 170 -12.89 -17.99 -0.02
CA ASP A 170 -13.28 -18.90 1.05
C ASP A 170 -14.38 -19.86 0.56
N TYR A 171 -13.99 -21.10 0.24
CA TYR A 171 -14.89 -22.12 -0.30
C TYR A 171 -15.92 -22.65 0.71
N SER A 172 -15.86 -22.24 1.98
CA SER A 172 -16.93 -22.54 2.95
C SER A 172 -18.21 -21.74 2.66
N ILE A 173 -18.11 -20.64 1.90
CA ILE A 173 -19.19 -19.69 1.65
C ILE A 173 -19.84 -19.93 0.30
N ARG A 174 -21.18 -20.10 0.30
CA ARG A 174 -22.00 -20.21 -0.91
C ARG A 174 -22.46 -18.83 -1.39
N CYS A 175 -22.28 -18.54 -2.68
CA CYS A 175 -22.67 -17.25 -3.26
C CYS A 175 -24.17 -17.11 -3.51
N GLN A 176 -24.93 -18.21 -3.50
CA GLN A 176 -26.38 -18.23 -3.75
C GLN A 176 -27.22 -18.01 -2.48
N THR A 177 -26.65 -17.40 -1.44
CA THR A 177 -27.34 -17.14 -0.16
C THR A 177 -27.73 -15.67 -0.05
N SER A 178 -28.82 -15.38 0.67
CA SER A 178 -29.25 -14.01 0.98
C SER A 178 -28.21 -13.25 1.81
N GLU A 179 -27.49 -13.95 2.69
CA GLU A 179 -26.39 -13.38 3.47
C GLU A 179 -25.28 -12.84 2.56
N HIS A 180 -24.86 -13.62 1.56
CA HIS A 180 -23.84 -13.18 0.61
C HIS A 180 -24.28 -11.93 -0.18
N SER A 181 -25.56 -11.86 -0.54
CA SER A 181 -26.13 -10.68 -1.20
C SER A 181 -26.03 -9.41 -0.35
N ALA A 182 -26.30 -9.51 0.96
CA ALA A 182 -26.15 -8.38 1.86
C ALA A 182 -24.68 -7.91 1.95
N TYR A 183 -23.73 -8.85 2.02
CA TYR A 183 -22.30 -8.51 2.03
C TYR A 183 -21.79 -7.96 0.70
N MET A 184 -22.35 -8.37 -0.45
CA MET A 184 -22.05 -7.76 -1.75
C MET A 184 -22.50 -6.30 -1.80
N VAL A 185 -23.68 -5.97 -1.25
CA VAL A 185 -24.16 -4.57 -1.15
C VAL A 185 -23.23 -3.75 -0.24
N TYR A 186 -22.86 -4.30 0.92
CA TYR A 186 -21.90 -3.66 1.82
C TYR A 186 -20.54 -3.41 1.14
N ALA A 187 -20.00 -4.42 0.45
CA ALA A 187 -18.77 -4.31 -0.29
C ALA A 187 -18.86 -3.25 -1.39
N GLY A 188 -19.99 -3.18 -2.10
CA GLY A 188 -20.25 -2.16 -3.12
C GLY A 188 -20.21 -0.74 -2.56
N PHE A 189 -20.78 -0.52 -1.38
CA PHE A 189 -20.65 0.76 -0.68
C PHE A 189 -19.19 1.05 -0.30
N MET A 190 -18.44 0.05 0.17
CA MET A 190 -17.03 0.22 0.53
C MET A 190 -16.12 0.48 -0.68
N ILE A 191 -16.50 0.09 -1.91
CA ILE A 191 -15.81 0.52 -3.14
C ILE A 191 -15.86 2.05 -3.29
N LEU A 192 -17.01 2.67 -2.97
CA LEU A 192 -17.16 4.12 -3.01
C LEU A 192 -16.31 4.81 -1.96
N VAL A 193 -16.16 4.21 -0.77
CA VAL A 193 -15.38 4.78 0.33
C VAL A 193 -13.87 4.63 0.10
N TYR A 194 -13.41 3.44 -0.29
CA TYR A 194 -12.00 3.11 -0.34
C TYR A 194 -11.37 3.38 -1.72
N PRO A 195 -11.55 2.50 -2.74
CA PRO A 195 -11.12 2.77 -4.11
C PRO A 195 -11.43 4.19 -4.55
N ILE A 196 -12.71 4.59 -4.56
CA ILE A 196 -13.15 5.84 -5.17
C ILE A 196 -13.06 7.03 -4.22
N GLY A 197 -13.28 6.87 -2.92
CA GLY A 197 -13.40 7.99 -1.99
C GLY A 197 -12.05 8.56 -1.54
N ILE A 198 -11.04 7.71 -1.39
CA ILE A 198 -9.69 8.13 -0.97
C ILE A 198 -8.94 8.84 -2.11
N GLN A 199 -9.17 8.42 -3.36
CA GLN A 199 -8.50 8.94 -4.57
C GLN A 199 -8.67 10.47 -4.79
N PRO A 200 -9.89 11.05 -4.80
CA PRO A 200 -10.12 12.48 -4.98
C PRO A 200 -9.92 13.30 -3.69
N PHE A 201 -9.98 12.67 -2.51
CA PHE A 201 -9.74 13.36 -1.24
C PHE A 201 -8.28 13.85 -1.13
N MET A 202 -7.32 13.11 -1.70
CA MET A 202 -5.89 13.46 -1.64
C MET A 202 -5.57 14.76 -2.42
N PRO A 203 -6.00 14.95 -3.69
CA PRO A 203 -5.87 16.22 -4.40
C PRO A 203 -6.79 17.34 -3.89
N GLY A 204 -8.04 17.00 -3.54
CA GLY A 204 -9.03 17.98 -3.06
C GLY A 204 -8.62 18.67 -1.77
N CYS A 205 -7.93 17.95 -0.87
CA CYS A 205 -7.30 18.56 0.30
C CYS A 205 -5.97 19.27 -0.04
N CYS A 206 -5.27 18.89 -1.11
CA CYS A 206 -4.04 19.56 -1.57
C CYS A 206 -4.29 20.89 -2.30
N GLY A 207 -5.50 21.15 -2.80
CA GLY A 207 -5.94 22.51 -3.19
C GLY A 207 -5.87 23.54 -2.05
N SER A 208 -5.75 23.07 -0.80
CA SER A 208 -5.36 23.86 0.36
C SER A 208 -3.87 23.64 0.70
N THR A 209 -2.99 24.24 -0.12
CA THR A 209 -1.53 24.14 -0.07
C THR A 209 -0.88 24.71 1.20
N VAL A 210 -1.13 24.17 2.42
CA VAL A 210 -0.51 24.73 3.65
C VAL A 210 -0.02 23.71 4.71
N SER A 211 -0.40 22.43 4.73
CA SER A 211 -0.10 21.61 5.94
C SER A 211 1.13 20.69 5.90
N MET A 212 1.45 20.02 4.79
CA MET A 212 2.59 19.07 4.80
C MET A 212 3.97 19.76 4.61
N GLN A 213 4.00 20.92 3.95
CA GLN A 213 5.19 21.75 3.79
C GLN A 213 5.70 22.33 5.12
N LYS A 214 4.79 22.57 6.08
CA LYS A 214 5.09 23.19 7.39
C LYS A 214 5.65 22.22 8.44
N TYR A 215 5.62 20.91 8.21
CA TYR A 215 6.11 19.92 9.20
C TYR A 215 7.53 19.40 8.92
N CYS A 216 7.99 19.48 7.67
CA CYS A 216 9.40 19.25 7.29
C CYS A 216 10.21 20.55 7.16
N SER A 217 9.66 21.69 7.57
CA SER A 217 10.40 22.94 7.63
C SER A 217 11.21 23.02 8.94
N THR A 218 12.41 22.46 8.94
CA THR A 218 13.48 22.88 9.86
C THR A 218 14.58 23.60 9.06
N PRO A 219 15.11 24.74 9.54
CA PRO A 219 16.00 25.62 8.78
C PRO A 219 17.45 25.14 8.84
N ALA A 220 17.72 23.89 8.45
CA ALA A 220 19.09 23.42 8.29
C ALA A 220 19.45 23.43 6.80
N ALA A 221 20.35 24.33 6.41
CA ALA A 221 20.79 24.62 5.04
C ALA A 221 21.34 23.41 4.23
N ARG A 222 21.43 22.22 4.87
CA ARG A 222 21.92 20.96 4.31
C ARG A 222 20.80 20.00 3.88
N ALA A 223 19.53 20.33 4.14
CA ALA A 223 18.37 19.51 3.78
C ALA A 223 17.83 19.78 2.36
N ARG A 224 18.44 20.67 1.57
CA ARG A 224 17.95 21.04 0.22
C ARG A 224 17.78 19.85 -0.73
N THR A 225 18.60 18.80 -0.60
CA THR A 225 18.56 17.60 -1.46
C THR A 225 17.47 16.59 -1.05
N LEU A 226 17.07 16.57 0.22
CA LEU A 226 15.98 15.72 0.72
C LEU A 226 14.62 16.43 0.65
N GLN A 227 14.66 17.75 0.70
CA GLN A 227 13.51 18.64 0.58
C GLN A 227 12.93 18.61 -0.83
N SER A 228 13.76 18.41 -1.86
CA SER A 228 13.31 18.31 -3.25
C SER A 228 12.49 17.06 -3.57
N SER A 229 12.75 15.89 -2.95
CA SER A 229 12.05 14.66 -3.31
C SER A 229 10.59 14.61 -2.84
N LEU A 230 10.28 15.26 -1.72
CA LEU A 230 8.90 15.45 -1.28
C LEU A 230 8.28 16.71 -1.93
N GLN A 231 9.02 17.81 -2.09
CA GLN A 231 8.49 19.11 -2.54
C GLN A 231 8.33 19.23 -4.07
N ALA A 232 9.09 18.46 -4.87
CA ALA A 232 8.98 18.44 -6.34
C ALA A 232 7.79 17.60 -6.86
N TYR A 233 7.23 16.74 -6.01
CA TYR A 233 6.08 15.89 -6.33
C TYR A 233 4.77 16.72 -6.35
N TYR A 234 4.45 17.43 -5.26
CA TYR A 234 3.12 18.01 -5.02
C TYR A 234 2.64 19.13 -5.97
N GLN A 235 3.48 19.73 -6.83
CA GLN A 235 3.02 20.85 -7.69
C GLN A 235 2.47 20.45 -9.07
N ARG A 236 2.58 19.16 -9.48
CA ARG A 236 1.95 18.61 -10.71
C ARG A 236 1.43 17.16 -10.53
N ALA A 237 1.43 16.60 -9.32
CA ALA A 237 1.25 15.15 -9.07
C ALA A 237 -0.16 14.69 -8.66
N ASP A 238 -1.17 15.55 -8.67
CA ASP A 238 -2.50 15.21 -8.17
C ASP A 238 -3.16 14.02 -8.91
N TYR A 239 -3.06 13.98 -10.24
CA TYR A 239 -3.63 12.86 -11.01
C TYR A 239 -2.72 11.62 -11.03
N TRP A 240 -1.41 11.76 -10.80
CA TRP A 240 -0.47 10.65 -10.86
C TRP A 240 -0.64 9.67 -9.71
N GLU A 241 -1.07 10.16 -8.55
CA GLU A 241 -1.49 9.29 -7.46
C GLU A 241 -2.72 8.48 -7.81
N CYS A 242 -3.68 9.07 -8.53
CA CYS A 242 -4.85 8.35 -9.03
C CYS A 242 -4.44 7.27 -10.01
N VAL A 243 -3.55 7.57 -10.98
CA VAL A 243 -3.01 6.60 -11.94
C VAL A 243 -2.30 5.45 -11.23
N GLU A 244 -1.52 5.74 -10.20
CA GLU A 244 -0.83 4.74 -9.39
C GLU A 244 -1.81 3.86 -8.59
N CYS A 245 -2.87 4.43 -8.02
CA CYS A 245 -3.94 3.68 -7.37
C CYS A 245 -4.71 2.79 -8.36
N VAL A 246 -5.01 3.28 -9.56
CA VAL A 246 -5.64 2.50 -10.63
C VAL A 246 -4.73 1.33 -11.02
N ARG A 247 -3.44 1.56 -11.23
CA ARG A 247 -2.47 0.49 -11.52
C ARG A 247 -2.46 -0.59 -10.45
N ARG A 248 -2.47 -0.20 -9.17
CA ARG A 248 -2.54 -1.14 -8.04
C ARG A 248 -3.82 -1.97 -8.10
N ILE A 249 -4.98 -1.33 -8.16
CA ILE A 249 -6.28 -2.03 -8.21
C ILE A 249 -6.37 -2.95 -9.44
N SER A 250 -5.83 -2.53 -10.59
CA SER A 250 -5.80 -3.37 -11.78
C SER A 250 -4.97 -4.64 -11.59
N LEU A 251 -3.80 -4.55 -10.96
CA LEU A 251 -2.89 -5.68 -10.74
C LEU A 251 -3.21 -6.52 -9.50
N THR A 252 -3.98 -5.98 -8.54
CA THR A 252 -4.28 -6.68 -7.27
C THR A 252 -5.76 -6.86 -6.99
N GLY A 253 -6.67 -6.35 -7.81
CA GLY A 253 -8.10 -6.44 -7.59
C GLY A 253 -8.85 -6.94 -8.82
N LEU A 254 -8.65 -6.29 -9.97
CA LEU A 254 -9.37 -6.63 -11.20
C LEU A 254 -8.95 -7.98 -11.80
N LEU A 255 -7.71 -8.41 -11.61
CA LEU A 255 -7.23 -9.72 -12.06
C LEU A 255 -8.06 -10.89 -11.53
N VAL A 256 -8.74 -10.73 -10.40
CA VAL A 256 -9.62 -11.75 -9.82
C VAL A 256 -10.74 -12.15 -10.79
N PHE A 257 -11.22 -11.20 -11.60
CA PHE A 257 -12.32 -11.44 -12.55
C PHE A 257 -11.84 -11.98 -13.90
N ILE A 258 -10.54 -11.95 -14.18
CA ILE A 258 -9.98 -12.42 -15.45
C ILE A 258 -9.66 -13.91 -15.33
N ALA A 259 -10.55 -14.75 -15.89
CA ALA A 259 -10.34 -16.18 -16.16
C ALA A 259 -9.43 -16.89 -15.13
N PRO A 260 -9.89 -16.98 -13.88
CA PRO A 260 -8.99 -17.13 -12.74
C PRO A 260 -8.37 -18.53 -12.69
N GLY A 261 -7.09 -18.63 -12.39
CA GLY A 261 -6.32 -19.88 -12.42
C GLY A 261 -5.98 -20.39 -13.82
N THR A 262 -6.29 -19.64 -14.88
CA THR A 262 -5.90 -19.99 -16.27
C THR A 262 -4.66 -19.21 -16.72
N SER A 263 -3.98 -19.68 -17.77
CA SER A 263 -2.87 -18.94 -18.42
C SER A 263 -3.25 -17.50 -18.79
N SER A 264 -4.50 -17.28 -19.19
CA SER A 264 -4.96 -15.95 -19.64
C SER A 264 -4.98 -14.90 -18.51
N GLN A 265 -5.17 -15.31 -17.25
CA GLN A 265 -5.07 -14.42 -16.10
C GLN A 265 -3.66 -13.85 -15.95
N TYR A 266 -2.64 -14.72 -16.04
CA TYR A 266 -1.24 -14.30 -15.91
C TYR A 266 -0.76 -13.50 -17.12
N VAL A 267 -1.20 -13.84 -18.34
CA VAL A 267 -0.90 -13.05 -19.54
C VAL A 267 -1.51 -11.64 -19.45
N ALA A 268 -2.74 -11.51 -18.96
CA ALA A 268 -3.34 -10.20 -18.72
C ALA A 268 -2.55 -9.40 -17.67
N ALA A 269 -2.08 -10.04 -16.59
CA ALA A 269 -1.24 -9.41 -15.59
C ALA A 269 0.11 -8.90 -16.17
N CYS A 270 0.72 -9.69 -17.06
CA CYS A 270 1.93 -9.30 -17.78
C CYS A 270 1.68 -8.08 -18.66
N ALA A 271 0.59 -8.09 -19.44
CA ALA A 271 0.23 -7.01 -20.34
C ALA A 271 -0.05 -5.70 -19.57
N LEU A 272 -0.80 -5.79 -18.46
CA LEU A 272 -1.06 -4.64 -17.59
C LEU A 272 0.24 -4.09 -16.97
N SER A 273 1.14 -4.97 -16.51
CA SER A 273 2.43 -4.56 -15.92
C SER A 273 3.33 -3.89 -16.95
N PHE A 274 3.42 -4.46 -18.16
CA PHE A 274 4.20 -3.88 -19.26
C PHE A 274 3.62 -2.55 -19.73
N GLY A 275 2.30 -2.49 -19.94
CA GLY A 275 1.61 -1.25 -20.32
C GLY A 275 1.84 -0.14 -19.29
N ALA A 276 1.84 -0.47 -18.00
CA ALA A 276 2.18 0.51 -16.96
C ALA A 276 3.61 1.05 -17.12
N ILE A 277 4.61 0.19 -17.37
CA ILE A 277 6.00 0.63 -17.63
C ILE A 277 6.03 1.59 -18.82
N VAL A 278 5.39 1.24 -19.94
CA VAL A 278 5.33 2.08 -21.15
C VAL A 278 4.71 3.45 -20.84
N VAL A 279 3.60 3.49 -20.10
CA VAL A 279 2.98 4.77 -19.67
C VAL A 279 3.95 5.59 -18.82
N TYR A 280 4.68 4.98 -17.89
CA TYR A 280 5.65 5.70 -17.06
C TYR A 280 6.85 6.23 -17.86
N GLU A 281 7.33 5.48 -18.84
CA GLU A 281 8.44 5.88 -19.70
C GLU A 281 8.03 6.98 -20.70
N LEU A 282 6.80 6.94 -21.22
CA LEU A 282 6.30 7.96 -22.15
C LEU A 282 6.00 9.29 -21.47
N VAL A 283 5.44 9.24 -20.26
CA VAL A 283 4.95 10.47 -19.61
C VAL A 283 5.93 11.03 -18.59
N GLN A 284 6.88 10.23 -18.09
CA GLN A 284 7.95 10.61 -17.17
C GLN A 284 7.48 11.56 -16.04
N PRO A 285 6.58 11.09 -15.15
CA PRO A 285 5.96 11.96 -14.14
C PRO A 285 6.92 12.51 -13.09
N HIS A 286 8.06 11.84 -12.87
CA HIS A 286 8.97 12.16 -11.80
C HIS A 286 10.02 13.17 -12.26
N ARG A 287 10.18 14.27 -11.50
CA ARG A 287 11.21 15.27 -11.79
C ARG A 287 12.64 14.77 -11.52
N LEU A 288 12.80 13.80 -10.61
CA LEU A 288 14.08 13.22 -10.23
C LEU A 288 14.31 11.93 -11.01
N ARG A 289 15.47 11.82 -11.66
CA ARG A 289 15.87 10.60 -12.38
C ARG A 289 16.00 9.38 -11.48
N ALA A 290 16.43 9.57 -10.22
CA ALA A 290 16.53 8.49 -9.25
C ALA A 290 15.17 7.86 -8.94
N ASP A 291 14.12 8.67 -8.80
CA ASP A 291 12.74 8.23 -8.55
C ASP A 291 12.19 7.51 -9.77
N THR A 292 12.46 8.05 -10.97
CA THR A 292 12.10 7.41 -12.23
C THR A 292 12.73 6.03 -12.33
N CYS A 293 14.04 5.91 -12.10
CA CYS A 293 14.76 4.63 -12.12
C CYS A 293 14.18 3.61 -11.12
N LEU A 294 13.85 4.05 -9.90
CA LEU A 294 13.21 3.19 -8.89
C LEU A 294 11.82 2.70 -9.32
N TYR A 295 11.01 3.57 -9.91
CA TYR A 295 9.69 3.19 -10.43
C TYR A 295 9.80 2.22 -11.61
N THR A 296 10.72 2.50 -12.55
CA THR A 296 10.99 1.62 -13.70
C THR A 296 11.50 0.26 -13.21
N LEU A 297 12.45 0.23 -12.27
CA LEU A 297 12.94 -1.01 -11.66
C LEU A 297 11.80 -1.78 -10.98
N GLY A 298 10.97 -1.12 -10.18
CA GLY A 298 9.80 -1.73 -9.55
C GLY A 298 8.79 -2.29 -10.56
N GLY A 299 8.59 -1.58 -11.68
CA GLY A 299 7.77 -2.02 -12.80
C GLY A 299 8.35 -3.27 -13.47
N VAL A 300 9.65 -3.28 -13.77
CA VAL A 300 10.37 -4.42 -14.37
C VAL A 300 10.31 -5.64 -13.45
N ILE A 301 10.49 -5.47 -12.15
CA ILE A 301 10.34 -6.56 -11.18
C ILE A 301 8.90 -7.11 -11.21
N THR A 302 7.90 -6.23 -11.13
CA THR A 302 6.48 -6.63 -11.16
C THR A 302 6.15 -7.39 -12.45
N TRP A 303 6.60 -6.88 -13.60
CA TRP A 303 6.47 -7.54 -14.89
C TRP A 303 7.16 -8.91 -14.88
N GLY A 304 8.40 -9.00 -14.41
CA GLY A 304 9.16 -10.24 -14.32
C GLY A 304 8.47 -11.31 -13.46
N VAL A 305 7.85 -10.91 -12.34
CA VAL A 305 7.06 -11.80 -11.49
C VAL A 305 5.81 -12.31 -12.22
N THR A 306 5.05 -11.41 -12.85
CA THR A 306 3.85 -11.80 -13.61
C THR A 306 4.21 -12.68 -14.81
N PHE A 307 5.35 -12.41 -15.46
CA PHE A 307 5.85 -13.16 -16.60
C PHE A 307 6.28 -14.57 -16.19
N LEU A 308 7.03 -14.69 -15.09
CA LEU A 308 7.37 -15.97 -14.51
C LEU A 308 6.11 -16.77 -14.16
N ALA A 309 5.12 -16.14 -13.55
CA ALA A 309 3.83 -16.76 -13.25
C ALA A 309 3.05 -17.17 -14.50
N ALA A 310 3.17 -16.45 -15.62
CA ALA A 310 2.57 -16.85 -16.89
C ALA A 310 3.24 -18.07 -17.51
N LEU A 311 4.57 -18.17 -17.37
CA LEU A 311 5.34 -19.33 -17.84
C LEU A 311 5.06 -20.58 -17.00
N THR A 312 4.90 -20.44 -15.69
CA THR A 312 4.77 -21.58 -14.76
C THR A 312 3.33 -21.92 -14.38
N GLY A 313 2.41 -20.95 -14.43
CA GLY A 313 1.06 -21.06 -13.87
C GLY A 313 0.00 -21.60 -14.85
N GLY A 314 0.34 -21.88 -16.11
CA GLY A 314 -0.62 -22.41 -17.07
C GLY A 314 -0.98 -23.89 -16.85
N PRO A 315 -2.21 -24.33 -17.14
CA PRO A 315 -2.58 -25.76 -17.08
C PRO A 315 -1.71 -26.66 -17.97
N ALA A 316 -1.13 -26.10 -19.05
CA ALA A 316 -0.16 -26.80 -19.90
C ALA A 316 1.23 -27.01 -19.24
N ALA A 317 1.60 -26.16 -18.28
CA ALA A 317 2.82 -26.29 -17.48
C ALA A 317 2.62 -27.27 -16.31
N ALA A 318 1.43 -27.28 -15.70
CA ALA A 318 1.08 -28.24 -14.65
C ALA A 318 0.91 -29.68 -15.16
N ALA A 319 0.51 -29.87 -16.42
CA ALA A 319 0.31 -31.20 -17.02
C ALA A 319 1.60 -31.90 -17.49
N ASN A 320 2.74 -31.20 -17.55
CA ASN A 320 3.96 -31.69 -18.22
C ASN A 320 5.21 -31.76 -17.34
N VAL A 321 5.11 -31.56 -16.02
CA VAL A 321 6.32 -31.33 -15.21
C VAL A 321 6.29 -32.08 -13.87
N ASP A 322 7.23 -33.01 -13.70
CA ASP A 322 7.70 -33.45 -12.39
C ASP A 322 8.11 -32.22 -11.57
N GLY A 323 7.52 -32.01 -10.38
CA GLY A 323 7.69 -30.79 -9.59
C GLY A 323 9.14 -30.34 -9.33
N ASN A 324 10.12 -31.24 -9.50
CA ASN A 324 11.55 -30.95 -9.40
C ASN A 324 12.12 -30.16 -10.60
N ALA A 325 11.63 -30.35 -11.82
CA ALA A 325 12.16 -29.67 -13.01
C ALA A 325 11.67 -28.22 -13.15
N LEU A 326 10.47 -27.90 -12.63
CA LEU A 326 9.98 -26.52 -12.51
C LEU A 326 10.80 -25.73 -11.47
N SER A 327 11.21 -26.40 -10.40
CA SER A 327 12.06 -25.86 -9.34
C SER A 327 13.43 -25.43 -9.89
N GLU A 328 14.07 -26.26 -10.71
CA GLU A 328 15.39 -25.94 -11.30
C GLU A 328 15.35 -24.82 -12.34
N ARG A 329 14.40 -24.87 -13.30
CA ARG A 329 14.33 -23.87 -14.38
C ARG A 329 13.95 -22.47 -13.90
N GLY A 330 13.13 -22.38 -12.85
CA GLY A 330 12.68 -21.12 -12.27
C GLY A 330 13.56 -20.58 -11.13
N ALA A 331 14.41 -21.41 -10.51
CA ALA A 331 15.20 -21.03 -9.34
C ALA A 331 16.11 -19.82 -9.61
N ALA A 332 16.84 -19.83 -10.74
CA ALA A 332 17.71 -18.72 -11.10
C ALA A 332 16.94 -17.41 -11.28
N ALA A 333 15.79 -17.46 -11.97
CA ALA A 333 14.92 -16.29 -12.15
C ALA A 333 14.36 -15.78 -10.81
N GLY A 334 13.97 -16.70 -9.91
CA GLY A 334 13.54 -16.37 -8.55
C GLY A 334 14.63 -15.65 -7.75
N VAL A 335 15.87 -16.15 -7.77
CA VAL A 335 17.03 -15.51 -7.10
C VAL A 335 17.32 -14.13 -7.68
N VAL A 336 17.26 -13.97 -9.00
CA VAL A 336 17.41 -12.67 -9.66
C VAL A 336 16.33 -11.69 -9.20
N LEU A 337 15.07 -12.12 -9.15
CA LEU A 337 13.97 -11.28 -8.65
C LEU A 337 14.15 -10.87 -7.20
N ILE A 338 14.66 -11.76 -6.32
CA ILE A 338 15.00 -11.41 -4.93
C ILE A 338 16.09 -10.35 -4.93
N ALA A 339 17.17 -10.55 -5.68
CA ALA A 339 18.29 -9.60 -5.76
C ALA A 339 17.82 -8.22 -6.24
N LEU A 340 16.98 -8.17 -7.27
CA LEU A 340 16.41 -6.91 -7.79
C LEU A 340 15.52 -6.20 -6.75
N ASN A 341 14.70 -6.94 -6.01
CA ASN A 341 13.90 -6.36 -4.91
C ASN A 341 14.80 -5.79 -3.81
N VAL A 342 15.84 -6.52 -3.39
CA VAL A 342 16.83 -6.04 -2.41
C VAL A 342 17.55 -4.80 -2.93
N CYS A 343 17.97 -4.78 -4.19
CA CYS A 343 18.56 -3.60 -4.83
C CYS A 343 17.62 -2.39 -4.80
N CYS A 344 16.33 -2.60 -5.10
CA CYS A 344 15.31 -1.55 -5.03
C CYS A 344 15.20 -0.93 -3.63
N LEU A 345 15.26 -1.76 -2.58
CA LEU A 345 15.27 -1.31 -1.18
C LEU A 345 16.54 -0.53 -0.82
N CYS A 346 17.70 -1.05 -1.21
CA CYS A 346 19.00 -0.51 -0.86
C CYS A 346 19.33 0.80 -1.60
N TRP A 347 18.78 1.00 -2.80
CA TRP A 347 19.11 2.13 -3.69
C TRP A 347 18.93 3.50 -3.04
N ARG A 348 17.86 3.67 -2.26
CA ARG A 348 17.53 4.94 -1.60
C ARG A 348 17.64 4.90 -0.08
N TRP A 349 18.14 3.79 0.46
CA TRP A 349 18.27 3.63 1.88
C TRP A 349 19.17 4.72 2.47
N PRO A 350 18.76 5.41 3.55
CA PRO A 350 19.55 6.47 4.17
C PRO A 350 20.74 5.87 4.94
N TRP A 351 21.76 5.38 4.23
CA TRP A 351 22.96 4.74 4.79
C TRP A 351 23.69 5.59 5.84
N HIS A 352 23.59 6.92 5.72
CA HIS A 352 24.13 7.87 6.70
C HIS A 352 23.51 7.75 8.10
N LEU A 353 22.32 7.15 8.26
CA LEU A 353 21.71 6.86 9.55
C LEU A 353 22.33 5.63 10.23
N LEU A 354 22.83 4.67 9.46
CA LEU A 354 23.49 3.46 9.97
C LEU A 354 24.94 3.75 10.37
N TRP A 355 25.62 4.59 9.59
CA TRP A 355 27.00 4.98 9.84
C TRP A 355 27.02 6.37 10.47
N GLY A 356 26.42 6.47 11.65
CA GLY A 356 26.43 7.68 12.45
C GLY A 356 27.85 8.23 12.50
N LYS A 357 28.06 9.43 11.93
CA LYS A 357 29.26 10.20 12.21
C LYS A 357 29.24 10.48 13.71
N LYS A 358 30.11 9.78 14.45
CA LYS A 358 30.60 10.25 15.73
C LYS A 358 31.29 11.60 15.54
#